data_AF-A0A9C9MIJ4-F1
#
_entry.id   AF-A0A9C9MIJ4-F1
#
_cell.length_a   1.000
_cell.length_b   1.000
_cell.length_c   1.000
_cell.angle_alpha   90.00
_cell.angle_beta   90.00
_cell.angle_gamma   90.00
#
_symmetry.space_group_name_H-M   'P 1'
#
loop_
_entity.id
_entity.type
_entity.pdbx_description
1 polymer ?
#
loop_
_entity_poly.entity_id
_entity_poly.type
_entity_poly.pdbx_seq_one_letter_code
_entity_poly.pdbx_strand_id
1 'polypeptide(L)'
;MNTIQYIQLTRAHIMIAAVLAASFAWSPPARAAAATEVEPGSLIADAGQTETAAGSTPAAEPAPVHADPADGQPGADAGVAASAPAALSLADALTRALAAHPGLAALDKEYWALDGLAWQEGRRPNPELELELEEFGGTQEALGVRAMSTTLTYTQPVERGGKREKRETAASLERELVLWDIAELEHEIQASVRNAYAAAQAAQYELEQLRRYRELVQRIYDTVALSVEAGRSARLELERFEIELARLDLELAAARRAADQALVELAALWGGTADFAGVAPLPEAP
;
A
#
# COMPACT_ATOMS: atom_id res chain seq x y z
N MET A 1 8.60 30.53 -11.54
CA MET A 1 7.81 29.80 -12.55
C MET A 1 7.92 28.33 -12.19
N ASN A 2 6.80 27.70 -11.83
CA ASN A 2 6.73 26.67 -10.79
C ASN A 2 6.86 25.23 -11.33
N THR A 3 7.69 24.42 -10.67
CA THR A 3 8.04 23.01 -10.98
C THR A 3 6.86 22.03 -10.84
N ILE A 4 5.70 22.51 -10.38
CA ILE A 4 4.46 21.72 -10.18
C ILE A 4 3.74 21.42 -11.52
N GLN A 5 4.02 22.18 -12.59
CA GLN A 5 3.37 21.96 -13.89
C GLN A 5 3.86 20.72 -14.65
N TYR A 6 4.97 20.09 -14.26
CA TYR A 6 5.52 18.93 -14.99
C TYR A 6 4.87 17.58 -14.63
N ILE A 7 4.16 17.48 -13.50
CA ILE A 7 3.55 16.20 -13.05
C ILE A 7 2.17 15.96 -13.68
N GLN A 8 1.50 17.01 -14.15
CA GLN A 8 0.18 16.90 -14.79
C GLN A 8 0.25 16.48 -16.27
N LEU A 9 1.42 16.60 -16.92
CA LEU A 9 1.54 16.34 -18.36
C LEU A 9 1.86 14.88 -18.71
N THR A 10 2.38 14.09 -17.76
CA THR A 10 2.76 12.68 -18.00
C THR A 10 1.58 11.71 -17.87
N ARG A 11 0.53 12.08 -17.13
CA ARG A 11 -0.70 11.26 -16.99
C ARG A 11 -1.60 11.28 -18.24
N ALA A 12 -1.44 12.24 -19.14
CA ALA A 12 -2.28 12.36 -20.34
C ALA A 12 -1.79 11.51 -21.53
N HIS A 13 -0.52 11.05 -21.55
CA HIS A 13 0.04 10.33 -22.71
C HIS A 13 -0.12 8.80 -22.67
N ILE A 14 -0.45 8.19 -21.51
CA ILE A 14 -0.60 6.73 -21.41
C ILE A 14 -2.05 6.27 -21.69
N MET A 15 -3.04 7.15 -21.56
CA MET A 15 -4.46 6.84 -21.82
C MET A 15 -4.84 6.67 -23.31
N ILE A 16 -3.94 7.00 -24.25
CA ILE A 16 -4.22 6.86 -25.70
C ILE A 16 -3.63 5.55 -26.29
N ALA A 17 -2.78 4.82 -25.55
CA ALA A 17 -2.10 3.63 -26.07
C ALA A 17 -2.86 2.30 -25.90
N ALA A 18 -3.97 2.24 -25.13
CA ALA A 18 -4.64 0.98 -24.79
C ALA A 18 -5.90 0.64 -25.64
N VAL A 19 -6.19 1.39 -26.71
CA VAL A 19 -7.40 1.18 -27.54
C VAL A 19 -7.13 0.37 -28.83
N LEU A 20 -5.92 -0.15 -29.07
CA LEU A 20 -5.59 -0.80 -30.36
C LEU A 20 -4.84 -2.16 -30.31
N ALA A 21 -5.00 -2.96 -29.24
CA ALA A 21 -4.49 -4.32 -29.26
C ALA A 21 -5.34 -5.28 -28.41
N ALA A 22 -6.23 -6.02 -29.06
CA ALA A 22 -6.39 -7.49 -28.90
C ALA A 22 -7.78 -7.93 -29.36
N SER A 23 -7.93 -8.02 -30.69
CA SER A 23 -8.83 -9.00 -31.29
C SER A 23 -8.20 -10.38 -31.08
N PHE A 24 -8.50 -11.05 -29.97
CA PHE A 24 -8.21 -12.47 -29.82
C PHE A 24 -9.33 -13.14 -29.02
N ALA A 25 -9.90 -14.18 -29.62
CA ALA A 25 -11.15 -14.80 -29.25
C ALA A 25 -11.10 -15.47 -27.86
N TRP A 26 -12.08 -15.16 -27.02
CA TRP A 26 -12.47 -16.01 -25.90
C TRP A 26 -14.00 -16.16 -25.90
N SER A 27 -14.46 -17.41 -25.97
CA SER A 27 -15.87 -17.80 -26.02
C SER A 27 -16.36 -18.26 -24.64
N PRO A 28 -17.53 -17.80 -24.15
CA PRO A 28 -18.11 -18.33 -22.90
C PRO A 28 -18.95 -19.60 -23.16
N PRO A 29 -18.94 -20.61 -22.26
CA PRO A 29 -19.89 -21.70 -22.35
C PRO A 29 -21.27 -21.27 -21.84
N ALA A 30 -22.27 -21.58 -22.66
CA ALA A 30 -23.70 -21.46 -22.39
C ALA A 30 -24.11 -22.23 -21.13
N ARG A 31 -25.03 -21.65 -20.34
CA ARG A 31 -25.81 -22.40 -19.37
C ARG A 31 -27.29 -22.16 -19.60
N ALA A 32 -27.98 -23.29 -19.66
CA ALA A 32 -29.31 -23.50 -20.17
C ALA A 32 -30.41 -22.83 -19.34
N ALA A 33 -31.47 -22.52 -20.05
CA ALA A 33 -32.79 -22.20 -19.56
C ALA A 33 -33.31 -23.24 -18.54
N ALA A 34 -34.00 -22.75 -17.53
CA ALA A 34 -35.14 -23.43 -16.94
C ALA A 34 -36.10 -22.36 -16.42
N ALA A 35 -37.09 -22.07 -17.26
CA ALA A 35 -38.33 -21.44 -16.85
C ALA A 35 -39.13 -22.43 -15.99
N THR A 36 -39.67 -21.95 -14.88
CA THR A 36 -40.90 -22.51 -14.30
C THR A 36 -41.78 -21.36 -13.85
N GLU A 37 -42.61 -20.98 -14.81
CA GLU A 37 -43.92 -20.35 -14.69
C GLU A 37 -44.76 -21.11 -13.64
N VAL A 38 -45.36 -20.39 -12.69
CA VAL A 38 -46.44 -20.90 -11.84
C VAL A 38 -47.58 -19.89 -11.92
N GLU A 39 -48.63 -20.30 -12.62
CA GLU A 39 -49.92 -19.61 -12.76
C GLU A 39 -50.75 -19.64 -11.47
N PRO A 40 -51.73 -18.71 -11.32
CA PRO A 40 -52.39 -18.39 -10.06
C PRO A 40 -53.70 -19.16 -9.83
N GLY A 41 -53.92 -19.61 -8.59
CA GLY A 41 -55.14 -20.30 -8.13
C GLY A 41 -55.93 -19.48 -7.11
N SER A 42 -56.87 -18.70 -7.64
CA SER A 42 -58.21 -18.32 -7.17
C SER A 42 -58.74 -18.59 -5.72
N LEU A 43 -59.47 -17.56 -5.23
CA LEU A 43 -60.75 -17.58 -4.48
C LEU A 43 -60.68 -17.96 -2.96
N ILE A 44 -61.27 -17.28 -1.96
CA ILE A 44 -62.59 -16.62 -1.78
C ILE A 44 -62.57 -15.65 -0.55
N ALA A 45 -63.24 -14.47 -0.70
CA ALA A 45 -64.01 -13.58 0.24
C ALA A 45 -63.49 -13.25 1.68
N ASP A 46 -63.90 -12.19 2.40
CA ASP A 46 -65.01 -11.24 2.38
C ASP A 46 -64.68 -10.05 3.34
N ALA A 47 -65.35 -8.90 3.17
CA ALA A 47 -65.58 -7.77 4.09
C ALA A 47 -64.36 -7.05 4.73
N GLY A 48 -64.16 -5.73 4.68
CA GLY A 48 -65.11 -4.61 4.60
C GLY A 48 -65.41 -4.04 5.99
N GLN A 49 -64.54 -3.13 6.51
CA GLN A 49 -64.78 -2.01 7.48
C GLN A 49 -63.42 -1.57 8.10
N THR A 50 -62.93 -0.34 7.83
CA THR A 50 -62.99 0.87 8.69
C THR A 50 -62.54 0.58 10.14
N GLU A 51 -61.45 1.13 10.68
CA GLU A 51 -61.31 2.52 11.14
C GLU A 51 -59.89 2.78 11.73
N THR A 52 -59.40 4.00 11.51
CA THR A 52 -58.62 4.91 12.41
C THR A 52 -57.80 4.40 13.62
N ALA A 53 -56.51 4.78 13.65
CA ALA A 53 -55.78 5.49 14.75
C ALA A 53 -54.25 5.33 14.52
N ALA A 54 -53.46 6.37 14.20
CA ALA A 54 -52.98 7.45 15.06
C ALA A 54 -52.12 6.99 16.26
N GLY A 55 -50.84 7.44 16.28
CA GLY A 55 -50.01 7.53 17.50
C GLY A 55 -48.74 6.66 17.44
N SER A 56 -47.60 7.21 17.01
CA SER A 56 -46.58 7.90 17.85
C SER A 56 -45.42 6.99 18.25
N THR A 57 -44.29 7.16 17.55
CA THR A 57 -42.91 7.09 18.08
C THR A 57 -42.77 8.21 19.16
N PRO A 58 -41.81 8.25 20.12
CA PRO A 58 -40.42 7.86 19.89
C PRO A 58 -39.54 7.34 21.05
N ALA A 59 -38.38 6.83 20.60
CA ALA A 59 -37.02 6.99 21.12
C ALA A 59 -36.74 7.01 22.64
N ALA A 60 -35.91 6.05 23.07
CA ALA A 60 -35.05 6.19 24.24
C ALA A 60 -33.61 5.79 23.85
N GLU A 61 -32.70 6.77 23.89
CA GLU A 61 -31.25 6.63 23.79
C GLU A 61 -30.66 6.63 25.23
N PRO A 62 -29.53 5.94 25.51
CA PRO A 62 -29.17 5.49 26.87
C PRO A 62 -28.29 6.47 27.66
N ALA A 63 -28.36 6.35 28.99
CA ALA A 63 -27.55 7.09 29.96
C ALA A 63 -26.14 6.48 30.16
N PRO A 64 -25.10 7.29 30.50
CA PRO A 64 -23.71 6.86 30.64
C PRO A 64 -23.38 6.43 32.07
N VAL A 65 -22.47 5.47 32.23
CA VAL A 65 -21.89 5.11 33.54
C VAL A 65 -20.38 5.33 33.47
N HIS A 66 -19.90 6.33 34.20
CA HIS A 66 -18.49 6.54 34.53
C HIS A 66 -18.04 5.52 35.59
N ALA A 67 -16.88 4.90 35.39
CA ALA A 67 -16.08 4.31 36.46
C ALA A 67 -14.59 4.60 36.17
N ASP A 68 -13.96 5.28 37.13
CA ASP A 68 -12.51 5.55 37.21
C ASP A 68 -11.88 4.53 38.20
N PRO A 69 -10.55 4.49 38.43
CA PRO A 69 -9.72 3.32 38.19
C PRO A 69 -9.31 2.62 39.50
N ALA A 70 -8.87 1.37 39.39
CA ALA A 70 -8.24 0.67 40.52
C ALA A 70 -6.83 0.23 40.13
N ASP A 71 -5.86 0.80 40.86
CA ASP A 71 -4.45 0.46 40.88
C ASP A 71 -4.19 -1.03 41.14
N GLY A 72 -3.18 -1.57 40.46
CA GLY A 72 -2.66 -2.92 40.73
C GLY A 72 -1.52 -3.33 39.81
N GLN A 73 -0.30 -2.84 40.08
CA GLN A 73 0.93 -3.57 39.75
C GLN A 73 1.63 -3.96 41.07
N PRO A 74 2.29 -5.12 41.12
CA PRO A 74 3.74 -5.05 40.87
C PRO A 74 4.33 -6.26 40.12
N GLY A 75 5.37 -5.98 39.34
CA GLY A 75 6.59 -6.80 39.34
C GLY A 75 6.64 -8.00 38.41
N ALA A 76 7.07 -7.77 37.18
CA ALA A 76 8.03 -8.64 36.51
C ALA A 76 8.91 -7.77 35.61
N ASP A 77 10.05 -7.34 36.16
CA ASP A 77 11.19 -6.88 35.38
C ASP A 77 11.65 -8.05 34.52
N ALA A 78 11.02 -8.22 33.35
CA ALA A 78 11.63 -8.92 32.24
C ALA A 78 12.80 -8.04 31.78
N GLY A 79 13.97 -8.28 32.36
CA GLY A 79 15.22 -7.82 31.78
C GLY A 79 15.19 -8.20 30.30
N VAL A 80 15.07 -7.19 29.45
CA VAL A 80 15.26 -7.34 28.01
C VAL A 80 16.74 -7.64 27.86
N ALA A 81 17.09 -8.92 28.00
CA ALA A 81 18.29 -9.46 27.39
C ALA A 81 18.16 -9.08 25.92
N ALA A 82 18.92 -8.07 25.51
CA ALA A 82 19.06 -7.69 24.12
C ALA A 82 19.55 -8.94 23.38
N SER A 83 18.59 -9.69 22.83
CA SER A 83 18.86 -10.80 21.94
C SER A 83 19.73 -10.24 20.84
N ALA A 84 20.87 -10.88 20.60
CA ALA A 84 21.68 -10.55 19.43
C ALA A 84 20.75 -10.48 18.21
N PRO A 85 20.92 -9.46 17.35
CA PRO A 85 20.00 -9.25 16.25
C PRO A 85 19.99 -10.49 15.35
N ALA A 86 18.86 -11.18 15.31
CA ALA A 86 18.68 -12.38 14.51
C ALA A 86 18.84 -12.05 13.02
N ALA A 87 19.22 -13.05 12.22
CA ALA A 87 19.26 -12.89 10.77
C ALA A 87 17.85 -12.60 10.24
N LEU A 88 17.73 -11.60 9.36
CA LEU A 88 16.45 -11.20 8.78
C LEU A 88 16.01 -12.22 7.74
N SER A 89 14.81 -12.76 7.87
CA SER A 89 14.22 -13.64 6.87
C SER A 89 13.59 -12.85 5.72
N LEU A 90 13.48 -13.45 4.53
CA LEU A 90 12.81 -12.81 3.39
C LEU A 90 11.35 -12.48 3.72
N ALA A 91 10.67 -13.36 4.45
CA ALA A 91 9.30 -13.14 4.87
C ALA A 91 9.19 -11.89 5.75
N ASP A 92 10.06 -11.74 6.74
CA ASP A 92 10.07 -10.57 7.63
C ASP A 92 10.40 -9.29 6.87
N ALA A 93 11.35 -9.34 5.92
CA ALA A 93 11.69 -8.21 5.07
C ALA A 93 10.49 -7.75 4.23
N LEU A 94 9.75 -8.69 3.63
CA LEU A 94 8.54 -8.40 2.86
C LEU A 94 7.44 -7.82 3.75
N THR A 95 7.21 -8.39 4.93
CA THR A 95 6.23 -7.88 5.88
C THR A 95 6.55 -6.46 6.33
N ARG A 96 7.82 -6.17 6.66
CA ARG A 96 8.26 -4.82 7.04
C ARG A 96 8.05 -3.81 5.91
N ALA A 97 8.45 -4.17 4.69
CA ALA A 97 8.30 -3.30 3.53
C ALA A 97 6.84 -2.99 3.18
N LEU A 98 5.98 -4.01 3.09
CA LEU A 98 4.56 -3.82 2.78
C LEU A 98 3.84 -3.02 3.87
N ALA A 99 4.19 -3.22 5.14
CA ALA A 99 3.55 -2.50 6.25
C ALA A 99 3.96 -1.03 6.34
N ALA A 100 5.18 -0.67 5.94
CA ALA A 100 5.74 0.68 6.12
C ALA A 100 5.69 1.55 4.85
N HIS A 101 5.34 1.00 3.68
CA HIS A 101 5.44 1.72 2.42
C HIS A 101 4.44 2.89 2.31
N PRO A 102 4.89 4.15 2.21
CA PRO A 102 3.99 5.31 2.20
C PRO A 102 3.10 5.36 0.95
N GLY A 103 3.55 4.79 -0.18
CA GLY A 103 2.75 4.70 -1.40
C GLY A 103 1.50 3.83 -1.23
N LEU A 104 1.58 2.73 -0.47
CA LEU A 104 0.43 1.88 -0.18
C LEU A 104 -0.56 2.61 0.74
N ALA A 105 -0.05 3.32 1.75
CA ALA A 105 -0.89 4.14 2.62
C ALA A 105 -1.62 5.25 1.85
N ALA A 106 -0.99 5.86 0.84
CA ALA A 106 -1.62 6.86 -0.01
C ALA A 106 -2.75 6.26 -0.86
N LEU A 107 -2.50 5.11 -1.50
CA LEU A 107 -3.51 4.41 -2.30
C LEU A 107 -4.69 3.89 -1.46
N ASP A 108 -4.45 3.45 -0.22
CA ASP A 108 -5.53 3.11 0.72
C ASP A 108 -6.46 4.31 0.94
N LYS A 109 -5.91 5.52 1.13
CA LYS A 109 -6.73 6.74 1.28
C LYS A 109 -7.45 7.13 0.00
N GLU A 110 -6.83 6.94 -1.16
CA GLU A 110 -7.46 7.16 -2.46
C GLU A 110 -8.63 6.20 -2.68
N TYR A 111 -8.46 4.92 -2.33
CA TYR A 111 -9.52 3.92 -2.36
C TYR A 111 -10.73 4.36 -1.53
N TRP A 112 -10.53 4.76 -0.27
CA TRP A 112 -11.64 5.21 0.58
C TRP A 112 -12.31 6.49 0.09
N ALA A 113 -11.55 7.41 -0.53
CA ALA A 113 -12.12 8.60 -1.14
C ALA A 113 -13.02 8.25 -2.34
N LEU A 114 -12.57 7.34 -3.21
CA LEU A 114 -13.34 6.88 -4.36
C LEU A 114 -14.54 6.01 -3.96
N ASP A 115 -14.42 5.20 -2.90
CA ASP A 115 -15.55 4.44 -2.37
C ASP A 115 -16.65 5.38 -1.85
N GLY A 116 -16.27 6.45 -1.16
CA GLY A 116 -17.18 7.52 -0.77
C GLY A 116 -17.84 8.23 -1.95
N LEU A 117 -17.08 8.52 -3.01
CA LEU A 117 -17.61 9.11 -4.25
C LEU A 117 -18.58 8.16 -4.96
N ALA A 118 -18.24 6.88 -5.09
CA ALA A 118 -19.12 5.87 -5.68
C ALA A 118 -20.45 5.76 -4.91
N TRP A 119 -20.39 5.82 -3.58
CA TRP A 119 -21.58 5.86 -2.74
C TRP A 119 -22.44 7.13 -2.95
N GLN A 120 -21.81 8.28 -3.19
CA GLN A 120 -22.51 9.54 -3.48
C GLN A 120 -23.14 9.55 -4.88
N GLU A 121 -22.44 9.04 -5.89
CA GLU A 121 -22.89 9.00 -7.29
C GLU A 121 -24.11 8.09 -7.49
N GLY A 122 -24.28 7.09 -6.64
CA GLY A 122 -25.48 6.28 -6.56
C GLY A 122 -26.72 7.04 -6.08
N ARG A 123 -26.61 8.28 -5.59
CA ARG A 123 -27.76 9.08 -5.11
C ARG A 123 -28.39 9.90 -6.24
N ARG A 124 -29.65 10.30 -6.03
CA ARG A 124 -30.30 11.28 -6.91
C ARG A 124 -29.65 12.65 -6.72
N PRO A 125 -29.61 13.50 -7.75
CA PRO A 125 -29.18 14.88 -7.61
C PRO A 125 -29.88 15.56 -6.45
N ASN A 126 -29.11 16.24 -5.61
CA ASN A 126 -29.64 17.00 -4.49
C ASN A 126 -30.46 18.18 -5.02
N PRO A 127 -31.69 18.41 -4.54
CA PRO A 127 -32.41 19.61 -4.91
C PRO A 127 -31.72 20.86 -4.35
N GLU A 128 -31.79 21.96 -5.09
CA GLU A 128 -31.25 23.26 -4.71
C GLU A 128 -32.40 24.20 -4.35
N LEU A 129 -32.22 24.95 -3.28
CA LEU A 129 -33.19 25.91 -2.78
C LEU A 129 -32.48 27.24 -2.62
N GLU A 130 -32.88 28.22 -3.41
CA GLU A 130 -32.22 29.51 -3.52
C GLU A 130 -33.19 30.60 -3.07
N LEU A 131 -32.72 31.47 -2.18
CA LEU A 131 -33.47 32.63 -1.70
C LEU A 131 -32.76 33.88 -2.19
N GLU A 132 -33.43 34.64 -3.04
CA GLU A 132 -32.93 35.88 -3.59
C GLU A 132 -33.73 37.06 -3.00
N LEU A 133 -33.02 38.08 -2.54
CA LEU A 133 -33.59 39.33 -2.04
C LEU A 133 -33.06 40.47 -2.90
N GLU A 134 -33.94 41.15 -3.63
CA GLU A 134 -33.57 42.29 -4.48
C GLU A 134 -34.11 43.59 -3.89
N GLU A 135 -33.55 44.72 -4.35
CA GLU A 135 -33.88 46.08 -3.89
C GLU A 135 -33.75 46.30 -2.36
N PHE A 136 -32.98 45.44 -1.68
CA PHE A 136 -32.65 45.58 -0.27
C PHE A 136 -31.78 46.83 -0.04
N GLY A 137 -32.38 47.92 0.44
CA GLY A 137 -31.68 49.15 0.85
C GLY A 137 -32.14 50.44 0.14
N GLY A 138 -32.81 50.33 -1.01
CA GLY A 138 -33.39 51.46 -1.75
C GLY A 138 -32.38 52.41 -2.43
N THR A 139 -32.78 53.02 -3.56
CA THR A 139 -32.20 54.29 -4.06
C THR A 139 -33.21 55.42 -3.83
N GLN A 140 -32.76 56.68 -3.86
CA GLN A 140 -33.41 57.87 -3.28
C GLN A 140 -34.92 58.11 -3.58
N GLU A 141 -35.53 57.39 -4.53
CA GLU A 141 -36.96 57.48 -4.89
C GLU A 141 -37.84 56.36 -4.29
N ALA A 142 -37.25 55.27 -3.77
CA ALA A 142 -37.95 54.15 -3.13
C ALA A 142 -37.29 53.81 -1.77
N LEU A 143 -37.80 54.41 -0.70
CA LEU A 143 -37.28 54.22 0.66
C LEU A 143 -37.94 53.04 1.38
N GLY A 144 -37.12 52.09 1.83
CA GLY A 144 -37.48 51.04 2.79
C GLY A 144 -37.85 49.67 2.19
N VAL A 145 -38.30 48.76 3.04
CA VAL A 145 -38.69 47.36 2.69
C VAL A 145 -39.87 47.26 1.71
N ARG A 146 -40.46 48.37 1.28
CA ARG A 146 -41.63 48.40 0.37
C ARG A 146 -41.26 48.10 -1.09
N ALA A 147 -40.00 48.28 -1.46
CA ALA A 147 -39.49 47.96 -2.80
C ALA A 147 -38.76 46.60 -2.83
N MET A 148 -38.51 45.99 -1.67
CA MET A 148 -37.83 44.71 -1.53
C MET A 148 -38.62 43.59 -2.21
N SER A 149 -38.00 42.90 -3.16
CA SER A 149 -38.51 41.65 -3.71
C SER A 149 -37.88 40.47 -2.94
N THR A 150 -38.63 39.38 -2.80
CA THR A 150 -38.09 38.14 -2.24
C THR A 150 -38.56 36.99 -3.11
N THR A 151 -37.60 36.28 -3.68
CA THR A 151 -37.82 35.16 -4.60
C THR A 151 -37.28 33.90 -3.97
N LEU A 152 -38.10 32.86 -3.92
CA LEU A 152 -37.70 31.53 -3.49
C LEU A 152 -37.74 30.58 -4.70
N THR A 153 -36.59 30.05 -5.07
CA THR A 153 -36.44 29.14 -6.21
C THR A 153 -36.14 27.73 -5.70
N TYR A 154 -36.85 26.74 -6.25
CA TYR A 154 -36.59 25.31 -6.03
C TYR A 154 -36.20 24.67 -7.34
N THR A 155 -35.00 24.09 -7.39
CA THR A 155 -34.45 23.43 -8.58
C THR A 155 -34.21 21.97 -8.28
N GLN A 156 -34.81 21.08 -9.08
CA GLN A 156 -34.57 19.64 -8.99
C GLN A 156 -34.21 19.07 -10.37
N PRO A 157 -32.96 18.62 -10.56
CA PRO A 157 -32.58 17.93 -11.78
C PRO A 157 -33.32 16.58 -11.91
N VAL A 158 -33.96 16.35 -13.05
CA VAL A 158 -34.59 15.06 -13.38
C VAL A 158 -33.78 14.33 -14.44
N GLU A 159 -33.16 13.22 -14.04
CA GLU A 159 -32.33 12.41 -14.91
C GLU A 159 -33.17 11.47 -15.77
N ARG A 160 -32.78 11.31 -17.05
CA ARG A 160 -33.43 10.43 -18.02
C ARG A 160 -32.41 9.50 -18.66
N GLY A 161 -32.86 8.34 -19.14
CA GLY A 161 -32.03 7.43 -19.96
C GLY A 161 -30.88 6.77 -19.19
N GLY A 162 -31.10 6.33 -17.95
CA GLY A 162 -30.11 5.57 -17.17
C GLY A 162 -28.85 6.35 -16.78
N LYS A 163 -28.86 7.68 -16.83
CA LYS A 163 -27.70 8.52 -16.48
C LYS A 163 -27.14 8.19 -15.09
N ARG A 164 -28.00 7.95 -14.11
CA ARG A 164 -27.62 7.54 -12.75
C ARG A 164 -26.80 6.25 -12.73
N GLU A 165 -27.33 5.19 -13.37
CA GLU A 165 -26.66 3.88 -13.42
C GLU A 165 -25.28 4.00 -14.06
N LYS A 166 -25.16 4.81 -15.12
CA LYS A 166 -23.87 5.06 -15.77
C LYS A 166 -22.88 5.82 -14.88
N ARG A 167 -23.34 6.78 -14.06
CA ARG A 167 -22.46 7.46 -13.09
C ARG A 167 -22.01 6.51 -12.00
N GLU A 168 -22.92 5.71 -11.47
CA GLU A 168 -22.60 4.67 -10.48
C GLU A 168 -21.58 3.66 -11.02
N THR A 169 -21.77 3.18 -12.26
CA THR A 169 -20.81 2.28 -12.92
C THR A 169 -19.47 2.94 -13.20
N ALA A 170 -19.45 4.22 -13.62
CA ALA A 170 -18.20 4.93 -13.83
C ALA A 170 -17.40 5.05 -12.52
N ALA A 171 -18.06 5.47 -11.44
CA ALA A 171 -17.42 5.61 -10.13
C ALA A 171 -16.98 4.25 -9.55
N SER A 172 -17.74 3.17 -9.79
CA SER A 172 -17.33 1.83 -9.36
C SER A 172 -16.07 1.34 -10.10
N LEU A 173 -15.98 1.61 -11.41
CA LEU A 173 -14.80 1.28 -12.20
C LEU A 173 -13.57 2.11 -11.80
N GLU A 174 -13.74 3.38 -11.44
CA GLU A 174 -12.65 4.21 -10.90
C GLU A 174 -12.12 3.65 -9.58
N ARG A 175 -13.02 3.23 -8.67
CA ARG A 175 -12.63 2.56 -7.43
C ARG A 175 -11.91 1.23 -7.69
N GLU A 176 -12.39 0.44 -8.65
CA GLU A 176 -11.74 -0.83 -9.04
C GLU A 176 -10.35 -0.62 -9.63
N LEU A 177 -10.13 0.46 -10.39
CA LEU A 177 -8.82 0.80 -10.92
C LEU A 177 -7.77 0.98 -9.81
N VAL A 178 -8.14 1.63 -8.70
CA VAL A 178 -7.21 1.81 -7.57
C VAL A 178 -6.87 0.48 -6.87
N LEU A 179 -7.76 -0.51 -6.89
CA LEU A 179 -7.40 -1.85 -6.38
C LEU A 179 -6.32 -2.52 -7.25
N TRP A 180 -6.35 -2.29 -8.57
CA TRP A 180 -5.28 -2.73 -9.46
C TRP A 180 -3.98 -1.98 -9.20
N ASP A 181 -4.04 -0.67 -8.98
CA ASP A 181 -2.86 0.15 -8.63
C ASP A 181 -2.21 -0.34 -7.32
N ILE A 182 -3.02 -0.72 -6.32
CA ILE A 182 -2.52 -1.32 -5.06
C ILE A 182 -1.80 -2.64 -5.34
N ALA A 183 -2.42 -3.55 -6.09
CA ALA A 183 -1.83 -4.85 -6.40
C ALA A 183 -0.54 -4.73 -7.23
N GLU A 184 -0.50 -3.77 -8.17
CA GLU A 184 0.71 -3.46 -8.95
C GLU A 184 1.83 -2.96 -8.04
N LEU A 185 1.54 -2.01 -7.16
CA LEU A 185 2.53 -1.47 -6.22
C LEU A 185 3.01 -2.54 -5.22
N GLU A 186 2.12 -3.40 -4.73
CA GLU A 186 2.50 -4.53 -3.89
C GLU A 186 3.50 -5.45 -4.59
N HIS A 187 3.27 -5.79 -5.86
CA HIS A 187 4.20 -6.61 -6.64
C HIS A 187 5.53 -5.90 -6.88
N GLU A 188 5.53 -4.60 -7.15
CA GLU A 188 6.75 -3.80 -7.32
C GLU A 188 7.58 -3.77 -6.02
N ILE A 189 6.94 -3.57 -4.88
CA ILE A 189 7.59 -3.61 -3.55
C ILE A 189 8.18 -5.00 -3.32
N GLN A 190 7.40 -6.06 -3.55
CA GLN A 190 7.88 -7.43 -3.36
C GLN A 190 9.09 -7.75 -4.24
N ALA A 191 9.07 -7.33 -5.51
CA ALA A 191 10.18 -7.51 -6.44
C ALA A 191 11.43 -6.75 -5.96
N SER A 192 11.25 -5.49 -5.55
CA SER A 192 12.34 -4.64 -5.03
C SER A 192 12.99 -5.23 -3.79
N VAL A 193 12.18 -5.70 -2.83
CA VAL A 193 12.67 -6.35 -1.61
C VAL A 193 13.41 -7.65 -1.94
N ARG A 194 12.88 -8.50 -2.82
CA ARG A 194 13.54 -9.75 -3.22
C ARG A 194 14.89 -9.49 -3.88
N ASN A 195 14.98 -8.48 -4.75
CA ASN A 195 16.23 -8.10 -5.41
C ASN A 195 17.26 -7.57 -4.41
N ALA A 196 16.86 -6.65 -3.52
CA ALA A 196 17.75 -6.13 -2.49
C ALA A 196 18.21 -7.21 -1.50
N TYR A 197 17.30 -8.13 -1.13
CA TYR A 197 17.60 -9.27 -0.27
C TYR A 197 18.62 -10.21 -0.92
N ALA A 198 18.44 -10.54 -2.20
CA ALA A 198 19.37 -11.36 -2.96
C ALA A 198 20.75 -10.68 -3.10
N ALA A 199 20.78 -9.37 -3.33
CA ALA A 199 22.02 -8.58 -3.38
C ALA A 199 22.76 -8.60 -2.03
N ALA A 200 22.05 -8.40 -0.92
CA ALA A 200 22.61 -8.49 0.42
C ALA A 200 23.15 -9.89 0.72
N GLN A 201 22.40 -10.95 0.39
CA GLN A 201 22.85 -12.32 0.55
C GLN A 201 24.11 -12.62 -0.29
N ALA A 202 24.15 -12.16 -1.54
CA ALA A 202 25.31 -12.33 -2.41
C ALA A 202 26.56 -11.64 -1.84
N ALA A 203 26.44 -10.40 -1.35
CA ALA A 203 27.53 -9.68 -0.72
C ALA A 203 28.05 -10.37 0.56
N GLN A 204 27.14 -10.94 1.37
CA GLN A 204 27.53 -11.74 2.53
C GLN A 204 28.28 -13.02 2.13
N TYR A 205 27.81 -13.72 1.09
CA TYR A 205 28.46 -14.92 0.60
C TYR A 205 29.87 -14.62 0.04
N GLU A 206 30.02 -13.53 -0.69
CA GLU A 206 31.33 -13.07 -1.18
C GLU A 206 32.30 -12.78 -0.04
N LEU A 207 31.84 -12.07 1.00
CA LEU A 207 32.62 -11.80 2.21
C LEU A 207 33.06 -13.10 2.90
N GLU A 208 32.18 -14.08 3.02
CA GLU A 208 32.52 -15.38 3.62
C GLU A 208 33.52 -16.17 2.77
N GLN A 209 33.35 -16.17 1.44
CA GLN A 209 34.28 -16.87 0.56
C GLN A 209 35.67 -16.25 0.58
N LEU A 210 35.74 -14.92 0.60
CA LEU A 210 37.01 -14.22 0.68
C LEU A 210 37.71 -14.46 2.03
N ARG A 211 36.94 -14.57 3.13
CA ARG A 211 37.48 -14.97 4.45
C ARG A 211 38.11 -16.35 4.40
N ARG A 212 37.41 -17.33 3.81
CA ARG A 212 37.91 -18.69 3.66
C ARG A 212 39.14 -18.74 2.76
N TYR A 213 39.16 -17.95 1.69
CA TYR A 213 40.32 -17.88 0.80
C TYR A 213 41.55 -17.29 1.51
N ARG A 214 41.38 -16.18 2.23
CA ARG A 214 42.45 -15.56 3.03
C ARG A 214 42.98 -16.52 4.10
N GLU A 215 42.11 -17.29 4.76
CA GLU A 215 42.51 -18.31 5.72
C GLU A 215 43.31 -19.45 5.07
N LEU A 216 42.91 -19.88 3.87
CA LEU A 216 43.67 -20.88 3.10
C LEU A 216 45.07 -20.37 2.73
N VAL A 217 45.17 -19.13 2.23
CA VAL A 217 46.46 -18.51 1.89
C VAL A 217 47.34 -18.35 3.12
N GLN A 218 46.76 -17.99 4.28
CA GLN A 218 47.49 -17.93 5.55
C GLN A 218 48.10 -19.29 5.93
N ARG A 219 47.34 -20.39 5.82
CA ARG A 219 47.87 -21.73 6.11
C ARG A 219 49.03 -22.13 5.19
N ILE A 220 48.97 -21.72 3.93
CA ILE A 220 50.05 -21.97 2.96
C ILE A 220 51.27 -21.13 3.34
N TYR A 221 51.09 -19.85 3.66
CA TYR A 221 52.14 -18.97 4.16
C TYR A 221 52.86 -19.59 5.37
N ASP A 222 52.11 -20.06 6.38
CA ASP A 222 52.68 -20.67 7.59
C ASP A 222 53.51 -21.92 7.25
N THR A 223 53.07 -22.73 6.28
CA THR A 223 53.78 -23.94 5.83
C THR A 223 55.08 -23.60 5.08
N VAL A 224 55.04 -22.56 4.25
CA VAL A 224 56.22 -22.08 3.50
C VAL A 224 57.23 -21.45 4.44
N ALA A 225 56.78 -20.69 5.46
CA ALA A 225 57.64 -20.12 6.49
C ALA A 225 58.50 -21.18 7.17
N LEU A 226 57.90 -22.29 7.61
CA LEU A 226 58.62 -23.43 8.18
C LEU A 226 59.63 -24.07 7.21
N SER A 227 59.33 -24.06 5.90
CA SER A 227 60.22 -24.63 4.88
C SER A 227 61.41 -23.72 4.56
N VAL A 228 61.22 -22.40 4.59
CA VAL A 228 62.28 -21.39 4.46
C VAL A 228 63.21 -21.42 5.68
N GLU A 229 62.66 -21.52 6.90
CA GLU A 229 63.44 -21.68 8.14
C GLU A 229 64.32 -22.94 8.11
N ALA A 230 63.81 -24.03 7.53
CA ALA A 230 64.56 -25.26 7.30
C ALA A 230 65.56 -25.18 6.13
N GLY A 231 65.67 -24.03 5.44
CA GLY A 231 66.56 -23.81 4.30
C GLY A 231 66.17 -24.54 3.01
N ARG A 232 64.92 -25.03 2.91
CA ARG A 232 64.41 -25.83 1.78
C ARG A 232 63.71 -25.01 0.69
N SER A 233 63.40 -23.75 0.97
CA SER A 233 62.67 -22.84 0.07
C SER A 233 63.29 -21.43 0.07
N ALA A 234 62.95 -20.61 -0.94
CA ALA A 234 63.48 -19.26 -1.08
C ALA A 234 62.66 -18.22 -0.29
N ARG A 235 63.32 -17.27 0.40
CA ARG A 235 62.68 -16.17 1.14
C ARG A 235 61.74 -15.32 0.27
N LEU A 236 62.07 -15.16 -1.01
CA LEU A 236 61.22 -14.44 -1.98
C LEU A 236 59.80 -15.04 -2.09
N GLU A 237 59.65 -16.36 -1.90
CA GLU A 237 58.31 -16.98 -1.91
C GLU A 237 57.45 -16.49 -0.75
N LEU A 238 58.06 -16.32 0.42
CA LEU A 238 57.38 -15.83 1.62
C LEU A 238 56.93 -14.38 1.43
N GLU A 239 57.81 -13.51 0.93
CA GLU A 239 57.50 -12.11 0.61
C GLU A 239 56.34 -11.99 -0.40
N ARG A 240 56.27 -12.92 -1.38
CA ARG A 240 55.15 -12.95 -2.33
C ARG A 240 53.81 -13.27 -1.66
N PHE A 241 53.80 -14.20 -0.70
CA PHE A 241 52.59 -14.51 0.07
C PHE A 241 52.19 -13.37 1.03
N GLU A 242 53.16 -12.64 1.61
CA GLU A 242 52.85 -11.45 2.42
C GLU A 242 52.12 -10.37 1.61
N ILE A 243 52.59 -10.11 0.38
CA ILE A 243 51.92 -9.16 -0.53
C ILE A 243 50.50 -9.63 -0.86
N GLU A 244 50.30 -10.93 -1.11
CA GLU A 244 48.98 -11.48 -1.40
C GLU A 244 48.04 -11.40 -0.19
N LEU A 245 48.52 -11.71 1.02
CA LEU A 245 47.74 -11.55 2.25
C LEU A 245 47.34 -10.10 2.48
N ALA A 246 48.26 -9.15 2.29
CA ALA A 246 47.96 -7.73 2.40
C ALA A 246 46.90 -7.27 1.38
N ARG A 247 46.94 -7.81 0.16
CA ARG A 247 45.91 -7.58 -0.85
C ARG A 247 44.55 -8.16 -0.41
N LEU A 248 44.53 -9.39 0.07
CA LEU A 248 43.29 -10.04 0.55
C LEU A 248 42.67 -9.32 1.73
N ASP A 249 43.47 -8.75 2.63
CA ASP A 249 42.98 -7.96 3.75
C ASP A 249 42.28 -6.66 3.26
N LEU A 250 42.77 -6.04 2.19
CA LEU A 250 42.09 -4.91 1.53
C LEU A 250 40.79 -5.32 0.85
N GLU A 251 40.80 -6.44 0.13
CA GLU A 251 39.60 -6.98 -0.52
C GLU A 251 38.53 -7.36 0.53
N LEU A 252 38.94 -7.92 1.68
CA LEU A 252 38.04 -8.23 2.80
C LEU A 252 37.40 -6.98 3.40
N ALA A 253 38.17 -5.91 3.57
CA ALA A 253 37.63 -4.64 4.05
C ALA A 253 36.62 -4.04 3.05
N ALA A 254 36.86 -4.21 1.73
CA ALA A 254 35.92 -3.79 0.70
C ALA A 254 34.64 -4.64 0.71
N ALA A 255 34.76 -5.97 0.72
CA ALA A 255 33.63 -6.90 0.76
C ALA A 255 32.77 -6.69 2.01
N ARG A 256 33.38 -6.41 3.18
CA ARG A 256 32.65 -6.09 4.40
C ARG A 256 31.80 -4.82 4.25
N ARG A 257 32.38 -3.75 3.71
CA ARG A 257 31.63 -2.51 3.45
C ARG A 257 30.49 -2.72 2.45
N ALA A 258 30.72 -3.52 1.41
CA ALA A 258 29.68 -3.85 0.44
C ALA A 258 28.51 -4.62 1.08
N ALA A 259 28.81 -5.60 1.95
CA ALA A 259 27.80 -6.31 2.71
C ALA A 259 27.03 -5.37 3.64
N ASP A 260 27.72 -4.54 4.42
CA ASP A 260 27.09 -3.56 5.33
C ASP A 260 26.19 -2.57 4.56
N GLN A 261 26.65 -2.08 3.40
CA GLN A 261 25.87 -1.20 2.53
C GLN A 261 24.62 -1.89 1.99
N ALA A 262 24.72 -3.13 1.54
CA ALA A 262 23.57 -3.87 1.02
C ALA A 262 22.48 -4.10 2.08
N LEU A 263 22.87 -4.28 3.36
CA LEU A 263 21.91 -4.36 4.47
C LEU A 263 21.20 -3.02 4.71
N VAL A 264 21.92 -1.89 4.57
CA VAL A 264 21.35 -0.54 4.69
C VAL A 264 20.39 -0.25 3.54
N GLU A 265 20.76 -0.60 2.31
CA GLU A 265 19.89 -0.45 1.13
C GLU A 265 18.62 -1.28 1.27
N LEU A 266 18.72 -2.50 1.78
CA LEU A 266 17.55 -3.33 2.10
C LEU A 266 16.66 -2.65 3.14
N ALA A 267 17.24 -2.14 4.24
CA ALA A 267 16.47 -1.47 5.30
C ALA A 267 15.79 -0.17 4.86
N ALA A 268 16.38 0.51 3.88
CA ALA A 268 15.81 1.73 3.31
C ALA A 268 14.45 1.49 2.63
N LEU A 269 14.16 0.27 2.16
CA LEU A 269 12.88 -0.07 1.51
C LEU A 269 11.67 0.05 2.44
N TRP A 270 11.87 -0.02 3.76
CA TRP A 270 10.84 0.24 4.77
C TRP A 270 11.12 1.48 5.62
N GLY A 271 12.06 2.34 5.18
CA GLY A 271 12.44 3.56 5.89
C GLY A 271 13.10 3.31 7.25
N GLY A 272 13.62 2.10 7.49
CA GLY A 272 14.23 1.71 8.76
C GLY A 272 15.75 1.77 8.75
N THR A 273 16.35 1.31 9.84
CA THR A 273 17.80 1.08 9.96
C THR A 273 18.11 -0.41 9.89
N ALA A 274 19.33 -0.78 9.50
CA ALA A 274 19.79 -2.17 9.51
C ALA A 274 19.99 -2.67 10.96
N ASP A 275 18.91 -3.06 11.62
CA ASP A 275 18.87 -3.56 13.00
C ASP A 275 19.11 -5.09 13.10
N PHE A 276 19.57 -5.71 12.02
CA PHE A 276 19.81 -7.15 11.87
C PHE A 276 21.30 -7.43 11.61
N ALA A 277 21.81 -8.56 12.09
CA ALA A 277 23.22 -8.95 11.85
C ALA A 277 23.51 -9.35 10.40
N GLY A 278 22.48 -9.62 9.61
CA GLY A 278 22.60 -10.17 8.28
C GLY A 278 21.29 -10.72 7.75
N VAL A 279 21.37 -11.38 6.61
CA VAL A 279 20.22 -11.94 5.90
C VAL A 279 20.26 -13.47 5.96
N ALA A 280 19.11 -14.10 6.21
CA ALA A 280 19.02 -15.56 6.23
C ALA A 280 19.16 -16.14 4.81
N PRO A 281 19.75 -17.34 4.65
CA PRO A 281 19.82 -17.97 3.35
C PRO A 281 18.42 -18.19 2.77
N LEU A 282 18.25 -17.89 1.48
CA LEU A 282 17.02 -18.23 0.77
C LEU A 282 16.76 -19.74 0.87
N PRO A 283 15.51 -20.16 1.13
CA PRO A 283 15.18 -21.59 1.11
C PRO A 283 15.53 -22.16 -0.27
N GLU A 284 16.26 -23.27 -0.30
CA GLU A 284 16.52 -23.99 -1.55
C GLU A 284 15.17 -24.35 -2.17
N ALA A 285 15.01 -24.06 -3.46
CA ALA A 285 13.81 -24.44 -4.18
C ALA A 285 13.68 -25.98 -4.16
N PRO A 286 12.48 -26.53 -3.91
CA PRO A 286 12.25 -27.97 -3.85
C PRO A 286 12.49 -28.67 -5.20
#